data_AF-A0A091STQ1-F1
#
_entry.id   AF-A0A091STQ1-F1
#
_cell.length_a   1.000
_cell.length_b   1.000
_cell.length_c   1.000
_cell.angle_alpha   90.00
_cell.angle_beta   90.00
_cell.angle_gamma   90.00
#
_symmetry.space_group_name_H-M   'P 1'
#
loop_
_entity.id
_entity.type
_entity.pdbx_description
1 polymer ?
#
loop_
_entity_poly.entity_id
_entity_poly.type
_entity_poly.pdbx_seq_one_letter_code
_entity_poly.pdbx_strand_id
1 'polypeptide(L)'
;QNSMVLSAAIFITLIGLIIYLHFVKIDQESLLVIGSLGIFFFKESTTFIEMGQVKDVVINEAIHMQKVIYYLCILLQDPRDPQGVSEVVPLFQSSKPRLDCLIEVYKSCQEILEQSKTAPQSS
;
A
#
# COMPACT_ATOMS: atom_id res chain seq x y z
N GLN A 1 42.32 -26.30 12.45
CA GLN A 1 41.30 -25.93 13.46
C GLN A 1 40.98 -24.43 13.45
N ASN A 2 41.98 -23.53 13.53
CA ASN A 2 41.72 -22.08 13.57
C ASN A 2 40.93 -21.54 12.35
N SER A 3 41.22 -22.04 11.14
CA SER A 3 40.47 -21.66 9.93
C SER A 3 39.02 -22.14 9.94
N MET A 4 38.74 -23.32 10.49
CA MET A 4 37.38 -23.89 10.61
C MET A 4 36.53 -23.12 11.64
N VAL A 5 37.15 -22.70 12.75
CA VAL A 5 36.50 -21.88 13.77
C VAL A 5 36.20 -20.48 13.22
N LEU A 6 37.16 -19.87 12.50
CA LEU A 6 36.97 -18.58 11.87
C LEU A 6 35.87 -18.61 10.80
N SER A 7 35.86 -19.64 9.94
CA SER A 7 34.81 -19.79 8.94
C SER A 7 33.43 -20.00 9.56
N ALA A 8 33.34 -20.76 10.65
CA ALA A 8 32.09 -20.95 11.38
C ALA A 8 31.58 -19.64 12.00
N ALA A 9 32.47 -18.86 12.61
CA ALA A 9 32.13 -17.55 13.18
C ALA A 9 31.59 -16.60 12.10
N ILE A 10 32.24 -16.52 10.94
CA ILE A 10 31.78 -15.69 9.81
C ILE A 10 30.39 -16.14 9.36
N PHE A 11 30.16 -17.45 9.20
CA PHE A 11 28.86 -17.97 8.77
C PHE A 11 27.75 -17.63 9.76
N ILE A 12 28.01 -17.78 11.07
CA ILE A 12 27.08 -17.41 12.13
C ILE A 12 26.77 -15.92 12.09
N THR A 13 27.78 -15.06 11.92
CA THR A 13 27.60 -13.61 11.81
C THR A 13 26.77 -13.25 10.57
N LEU A 14 27.03 -13.88 9.42
CA LEU A 14 26.26 -13.64 8.20
C LEU A 14 24.80 -14.08 8.35
N ILE A 15 24.53 -15.25 8.92
CA ILE A 15 23.17 -15.71 9.20
C ILE A 15 22.47 -14.75 10.17
N GLY A 16 23.15 -14.36 11.26
CA GLY A 16 22.63 -13.39 12.22
C GLY A 16 22.29 -12.05 11.57
N LEU A 17 23.14 -11.56 10.66
CA LEU A 17 22.90 -10.33 9.92
C LEU A 17 21.70 -10.46 8.96
N ILE A 18 21.58 -11.57 8.24
CA ILE A 18 20.44 -11.83 7.35
C ILE A 18 19.13 -11.85 8.14
N ILE A 19 19.12 -12.55 9.28
CA ILE A 19 17.95 -12.59 10.18
C ILE A 19 17.64 -11.19 10.70
N TYR A 20 18.64 -10.46 11.21
CA TYR A 20 18.47 -9.10 11.69
C TYR A 20 17.89 -8.17 10.63
N LEU A 21 18.45 -8.17 9.42
CA LEU A 21 17.94 -7.37 8.30
C LEU A 21 16.52 -7.79 7.91
N HIS A 22 16.20 -9.08 7.93
CA HIS A 22 14.86 -9.57 7.63
C HIS A 22 13.83 -9.14 8.67
N PHE A 23 14.19 -9.14 9.96
CA PHE A 23 13.30 -8.72 11.05
C PHE A 23 13.14 -7.20 11.15
N VAL A 24 14.21 -6.42 10.93
CA VAL A 24 14.15 -4.94 10.99
C VAL A 24 13.41 -4.35 9.80
N LYS A 25 13.37 -5.06 8.65
CA LYS A 25 12.68 -4.59 7.42
C LYS A 25 11.16 -4.76 7.45
N ILE A 26 10.55 -5.05 8.61
CA ILE A 26 9.08 -5.11 8.71
C ILE A 26 8.53 -3.68 8.65
N ASP A 27 8.25 -3.22 7.45
CA ASP A 27 7.51 -1.98 7.18
C ASP A 27 6.01 -2.28 7.38
N GLN A 28 5.38 -1.61 8.35
CA GLN A 28 3.95 -1.76 8.60
C GLN A 28 3.21 -0.66 7.86
N GLU A 29 2.60 -1.03 6.74
CA GLU A 29 1.65 -0.20 6.01
C GLU A 29 0.23 -0.69 6.31
N SER A 30 -0.67 0.22 6.66
CA SER A 30 -2.08 -0.10 6.94
C SER A 30 -3.01 0.89 6.26
N LEU A 31 -4.13 0.37 5.75
CA LEU A 31 -5.17 1.14 5.09
C LEU A 31 -6.46 1.02 5.87
N LEU A 32 -7.05 2.15 6.25
CA LEU A 32 -8.35 2.21 6.89
C LEU A 32 -9.29 3.02 6.00
N VAL A 33 -10.38 2.39 5.56
CA VAL A 33 -11.38 3.02 4.70
C VAL A 33 -12.66 3.20 5.50
N ILE A 34 -13.14 4.44 5.58
CA ILE A 34 -14.39 4.78 6.25
C ILE A 34 -15.27 5.50 5.23
N GLY A 35 -16.30 4.83 4.71
CA GLY A 35 -17.16 5.34 3.64
C GLY A 35 -17.78 6.72 3.91
N SER A 36 -18.02 7.06 5.17
CA SER A 36 -18.59 8.36 5.56
C SER A 36 -17.57 9.48 5.75
N LEU A 37 -16.27 9.18 5.85
CA LEU A 37 -15.23 10.16 6.18
C LEU A 37 -14.18 10.25 5.07
N GLY A 38 -13.57 9.11 4.71
CA GLY A 38 -12.41 9.11 3.84
C GLY A 38 -11.52 7.89 4.04
N ILE A 39 -10.32 7.98 3.50
CA ILE A 39 -9.31 6.95 3.53
C ILE A 39 -8.13 7.44 4.35
N PHE A 40 -7.73 6.64 5.35
CA PHE A 40 -6.51 6.82 6.11
C PHE A 40 -5.47 5.82 5.66
N PHE A 41 -4.31 6.30 5.25
CA PHE A 41 -3.16 5.47 4.95
C PHE A 41 -2.06 5.73 5.98
N PHE A 42 -1.72 4.68 6.73
CA PHE A 42 -0.72 4.69 7.79
C PHE A 42 0.58 4.08 7.25
N LYS A 43 1.61 4.91 7.18
CA LYS A 43 3.00 4.54 6.84
C LYS A 43 3.95 5.30 7.79
N GLU A 44 5.02 5.92 7.26
CA GLU A 44 5.92 6.80 8.01
C GLU A 44 5.23 8.10 8.43
N SER A 45 4.26 8.54 7.65
CA SER A 45 3.32 9.60 7.98
C SER A 45 1.89 9.14 7.69
N THR A 46 0.96 9.50 8.58
CA THR A 46 -0.45 9.24 8.34
C THR A 46 -0.97 10.26 7.33
N THR A 47 -1.53 9.77 6.24
CA THR A 47 -2.21 10.61 5.24
C THR A 47 -3.70 10.35 5.31
N PHE A 48 -4.48 11.42 5.34
CA PHE A 48 -5.94 11.37 5.31
C PHE A 48 -6.42 12.00 4.01
N ILE A 49 -7.30 11.30 3.31
CA ILE A 49 -7.92 11.74 2.07
C ILE A 49 -9.43 11.73 2.30
N GLU A 50 -10.06 12.89 2.19
CA GLU A 50 -11.50 13.03 2.37
C GLU A 50 -12.27 12.29 1.27
N MET A 51 -13.39 11.66 1.62
CA MET A 51 -14.17 10.87 0.67
C MET A 51 -14.63 11.67 -0.55
N GLY A 52 -14.93 12.97 -0.38
CA GLY A 52 -15.31 13.85 -1.49
C GLY A 52 -14.20 14.09 -2.54
N GLN A 53 -12.94 13.84 -2.18
CA GLN A 53 -11.80 13.95 -3.11
C GLN A 53 -11.47 12.61 -3.78
N VAL A 54 -11.96 11.49 -3.24
CA VAL A 54 -11.70 10.16 -3.79
C VAL A 54 -12.61 9.94 -5.00
N LYS A 55 -11.99 9.83 -6.17
CA LYS A 55 -12.70 9.47 -7.40
C LYS A 55 -12.95 7.97 -7.48
N ASP A 56 -11.89 7.19 -7.25
CA ASP A 56 -11.90 5.73 -7.33
C ASP A 56 -10.63 5.12 -6.72
N VAL A 57 -10.61 3.81 -6.54
CA VAL A 57 -9.42 3.03 -6.19
C VAL A 57 -9.16 2.03 -7.31
N VAL A 58 -7.92 1.94 -7.79
CA VAL A 58 -7.54 1.06 -8.90
C VAL A 58 -6.30 0.23 -8.57
N ILE A 59 -6.15 -0.93 -9.19
CA ILE A 59 -4.88 -1.67 -9.19
C ILE A 59 -4.12 -1.26 -10.45
N ASN A 60 -3.00 -0.58 -10.27
CA ASN A 60 -2.10 -0.18 -11.35
C ASN A 60 -0.97 -1.19 -11.53
N GLU A 61 -0.77 -1.65 -12.77
CA GLU A 61 0.38 -2.46 -13.15
C GLU A 61 1.56 -1.54 -13.50
N ALA A 62 2.76 -1.87 -13.03
CA ALA A 62 3.97 -1.14 -13.33
C ALA A 62 5.13 -2.10 -13.63
N ILE A 63 6.07 -1.66 -14.47
CA ILE A 63 7.31 -2.40 -14.75
C ILE A 63 8.43 -1.79 -13.92
N HIS A 64 9.06 -2.61 -13.09
CA HIS A 64 10.21 -2.21 -12.29
C HIS A 64 11.32 -3.24 -12.42
N MET A 65 12.50 -2.81 -12.88
CA MET A 65 13.67 -3.67 -13.04
C MET A 65 13.36 -5.00 -13.76
N GLN A 66 12.74 -4.92 -14.95
CA GLN A 66 12.32 -6.07 -15.77
C GLN A 66 11.30 -7.02 -15.11
N LYS A 67 10.71 -6.62 -13.98
CA LYS A 67 9.65 -7.36 -13.29
C LYS A 67 8.35 -6.56 -13.32
N VAL A 68 7.23 -7.24 -13.57
CA VAL A 68 5.89 -6.68 -13.42
C VAL A 68 5.51 -6.67 -11.94
N ILE A 69 5.04 -5.52 -11.46
CA ILE A 69 4.57 -5.31 -10.10
C ILE A 69 3.24 -4.58 -10.11
N TYR A 70 2.46 -4.74 -9.05
CA TYR A 70 1.12 -4.18 -8.92
C TYR A 70 1.06 -3.26 -7.70
N TYR A 71 0.40 -2.12 -7.86
CA TYR A 71 0.14 -1.17 -6.79
C TYR A 71 -1.36 -0.93 -6.68
N LEU A 72 -1.88 -0.84 -5.46
CA LEU A 72 -3.19 -0.26 -5.23
C LEU A 72 -3.03 1.26 -5.22
N CYS A 73 -3.85 1.99 -5.95
CA CYS A 73 -3.76 3.43 -6.09
C CYS A 73 -5.12 4.07 -5.82
N ILE A 74 -5.11 5.19 -5.10
CA ILE A 74 -6.27 6.06 -4.94
C ILE A 74 -6.21 7.12 -6.05
N LEU A 75 -7.30 7.26 -6.80
CA LEU A 75 -7.47 8.32 -7.80
C LEU A 75 -8.16 9.50 -7.13
N LEU A 76 -7.53 10.68 -7.18
CA LEU A 76 -8.13 11.92 -6.68
C LEU A 76 -8.85 12.65 -7.80
N GLN A 77 -10.06 13.12 -7.50
CA GLN A 77 -10.87 13.91 -8.44
C GLN A 77 -10.23 15.28 -8.69
N ASP A 78 -10.25 15.73 -9.94
CA ASP A 78 -9.84 17.10 -10.27
C ASP A 78 -10.94 18.10 -9.87
N PRO A 79 -10.63 19.13 -9.05
CA PRO A 79 -11.62 20.13 -8.64
C PRO A 79 -12.12 21.00 -9.81
N ARG A 80 -11.41 21.05 -10.94
CA ARG A 80 -11.79 21.81 -12.15
C ARG A 80 -12.54 20.97 -13.16
N ASP A 81 -12.28 19.66 -13.18
CA ASP A 81 -12.96 18.70 -14.05
C ASP A 81 -13.39 17.47 -13.24
N PRO A 82 -14.69 17.34 -12.90
CA PRO A 82 -15.21 16.19 -12.17
C PRO A 82 -14.91 14.84 -12.85
N GLN A 83 -14.71 14.83 -14.18
CA GLN A 83 -14.32 13.64 -14.93
C GLN A 83 -12.80 13.43 -15.01
N GLY A 84 -12.00 14.43 -14.67
CA GLY A 84 -10.56 14.36 -14.57
C GLY A 84 -10.06 13.61 -13.33
N VAL A 85 -8.81 13.18 -13.41
CA VAL A 85 -8.02 12.68 -12.27
C VAL A 85 -6.89 13.67 -12.07
N SER A 86 -6.81 14.30 -10.90
CA SER A 86 -5.74 15.25 -10.61
C SER A 86 -4.46 14.55 -10.14
N GLU A 87 -4.61 13.45 -9.39
CA GLU A 87 -3.49 12.78 -8.75
C GLU A 87 -3.77 11.28 -8.59
N VAL A 88 -2.70 10.50 -8.66
CA VAL A 88 -2.71 9.06 -8.40
C VAL A 88 -1.82 8.81 -7.19
N VAL A 89 -2.42 8.41 -6.07
CA VAL A 89 -1.71 8.16 -4.82
C VAL A 89 -1.46 6.65 -4.67
N PRO A 90 -0.22 6.17 -4.86
CA PRO A 90 0.11 4.76 -4.70
C PRO A 90 0.16 4.34 -3.23
N LEU A 91 -0.47 3.22 -2.91
CA LEU A 91 -0.48 2.59 -1.60
C LEU A 91 0.50 1.41 -1.56
N PHE A 92 0.91 1.05 -0.35
CA PHE A 92 1.75 -0.13 -0.06
C PHE A 92 3.09 -0.18 -0.82
N GLN A 93 3.72 0.98 -1.04
CA GLN A 93 4.95 1.07 -1.83
C GLN A 93 6.14 0.38 -1.18
N SER A 94 6.18 0.30 0.15
CA SER A 94 7.26 -0.38 0.87
C SER A 94 7.05 -1.89 0.89
N SER A 95 5.87 -2.32 1.34
CA SER A 95 5.52 -3.73 1.55
C SER A 95 5.31 -4.50 0.24
N LYS A 96 4.85 -3.84 -0.84
CA LYS A 96 4.59 -4.42 -2.17
C LYS A 96 3.89 -5.80 -2.09
N PRO A 97 2.67 -5.86 -1.52
CA PRO A 97 1.92 -7.09 -1.40
C PRO A 97 1.64 -7.74 -2.76
N ARG A 98 1.38 -9.06 -2.74
CA ARG A 98 1.06 -9.81 -3.96
C ARG A 98 -0.29 -9.40 -4.51
N LEU A 99 -0.48 -9.62 -5.82
CA LEU A 99 -1.71 -9.27 -6.53
C LEU A 99 -2.97 -9.87 -5.87
N ASP A 100 -2.94 -11.13 -5.44
CA ASP A 100 -4.09 -11.78 -4.81
C ASP A 100 -4.57 -11.04 -3.55
N CYS A 101 -3.63 -10.56 -2.72
CA CYS A 101 -3.91 -9.76 -1.53
C CYS A 101 -4.43 -8.37 -1.92
N LEU A 102 -3.84 -7.74 -2.94
CA LEU A 102 -4.31 -6.46 -3.45
C LEU A 102 -5.74 -6.53 -4.00
N ILE A 103 -6.11 -7.63 -4.66
CA ILE A 103 -7.47 -7.85 -5.17
C ILE A 103 -8.49 -7.91 -4.03
N GLU A 104 -8.15 -8.57 -2.91
CA GLU A 104 -9.01 -8.63 -1.73
C GLU A 104 -9.22 -7.24 -1.13
N VAL A 105 -8.13 -6.49 -0.91
CA VAL A 105 -8.20 -5.11 -0.38
C VAL A 105 -8.98 -4.20 -1.33
N TYR A 106 -8.75 -4.30 -2.65
CA TYR A 106 -9.49 -3.56 -3.66
C TYR A 106 -11.00 -3.82 -3.58
N LYS A 107 -11.42 -5.09 -3.50
CA LYS A 107 -12.84 -5.45 -3.39
C LYS A 107 -13.48 -4.83 -2.16
N SER A 108 -12.82 -4.94 -0.99
CA SER A 108 -13.32 -4.31 0.23
C SER A 108 -13.40 -2.79 0.12
N CYS A 109 -12.45 -2.13 -0.56
CA CYS A 109 -12.52 -0.70 -0.80
C CYS A 109 -13.71 -0.33 -1.70
N GLN A 110 -13.89 -1.05 -2.82
CA GLN A 110 -14.98 -0.82 -3.77
C GLN A 110 -16.34 -0.97 -3.12
N GLU A 111 -16.56 -2.04 -2.34
CA GLU A 111 -17.81 -2.24 -1.61
C GLU A 111 -18.16 -1.05 -0.71
N ILE A 112 -17.17 -0.49 0.01
CA ILE A 112 -17.38 0.67 0.88
C ILE A 112 -17.61 1.96 0.06
N LEU A 113 -16.88 2.15 -1.03
CA LEU A 113 -17.03 3.30 -1.92
C LEU A 113 -18.40 3.32 -2.59
N GLU A 114 -18.87 2.18 -3.08
CA GLU A 114 -20.22 2.04 -3.66
C GLU A 114 -21.31 2.37 -2.64
N GLN A 115 -21.18 1.90 -1.40
CA GLN A 115 -22.11 2.23 -0.31
C GLN A 115 -22.15 3.73 -0.02
N SER A 116 -20.98 4.39 0.05
CA SER A 116 -20.90 5.82 0.31
C SER A 116 -21.54 6.67 -0.80
N LYS A 117 -21.49 6.20 -2.04
CA LYS A 117 -22.09 6.89 -3.21
C LYS A 117 -23.62 6.77 -3.26
N THR A 118 -24.17 5.73 -2.62
CA THR A 118 -25.61 5.42 -2.62
C THR A 118 -26.32 6.02 -1.40
N ALA A 119 -25.60 6.35 -0.33
CA ALA A 119 -26.17 7.03 0.83
C ALA A 119 -26.47 8.51 0.48
N PRO A 120 -27.73 8.97 0.55
CA PRO A 120 -28.03 10.38 0.38
C PRO A 120 -27.37 11.16 1.52
N GLN A 121 -26.52 12.13 1.19
CA GLN A 121 -26.04 13.12 2.14
C GLN A 121 -27.26 13.86 2.70
N SER A 122 -27.68 13.49 3.91
CA SER A 122 -28.70 14.23 4.65
C SER A 122 -28.08 15.56 5.09
N SER A 123 -28.43 16.62 4.37
CA SER A 123 -28.17 18.01 4.72
C SER A 123 -28.80 18.42 6.06
#